data_AF-X1NPS6-F1
#
_entry.id   AF-X1NPS6-F1
#
_cell.length_a   1.000
_cell.length_b   1.000
_cell.length_c   1.000
_cell.angle_alpha   90.00
_cell.angle_beta   90.00
_cell.angle_gamma   90.00
#
_symmetry.space_group_name_H-M   'P 1'
#
loop_
_entity.id
_entity.type
_entity.pdbx_description
1 polymer ?
#
loop_
_entity_poly.entity_id
_entity_poly.type
_entity_poly.pdbx_seq_one_letter_code
_entity_poly.pdbx_strand_id
1 'polypeptide(L)'
;HLMLRLRKLMSVVHLAASQQEQQLLIERYLNDPKPVLWRGAFQAKPGETPRETVARCYPNLIAARRQSYAALAHCTIEVAQLRELPQDPGAFLKLIESRLGGTA
;
A
#
# COMPACT_ATOMS: atom_id res chain seq x y z
N HIS A 1 -9.11 11.88 11.89
CA HIS A 1 -10.51 12.32 11.69
C HIS A 1 -10.92 12.56 10.22
N LEU A 2 -10.14 13.30 9.40
CA LEU A 2 -10.56 13.58 8.00
C LEU A 2 -10.77 12.33 7.12
N MET A 3 -9.80 11.40 7.10
CA MET A 3 -9.89 10.18 6.27
C MET A 3 -11.12 9.31 6.61
N LEU A 4 -11.49 9.21 7.89
CA LEU A 4 -12.68 8.47 8.31
C LEU A 4 -13.98 9.16 7.88
N ARG A 5 -14.00 10.48 7.72
CA ARG A 5 -15.15 11.19 7.16
C ARG A 5 -15.25 10.95 5.65
N LEU A 6 -14.13 11.00 4.92
CA LEU A 6 -14.10 10.70 3.49
C LEU A 6 -14.52 9.26 3.20
N ARG A 7 -14.08 8.30 4.02
CA ARG A 7 -14.49 6.89 3.94
C ARG A 7 -16.01 6.71 3.94
N LYS A 8 -16.78 7.59 4.58
CA LYS A 8 -18.26 7.52 4.56
C LYS A 8 -18.90 7.97 3.24
N LEU A 9 -18.15 8.65 2.39
CA LEU A 9 -18.64 9.27 1.15
C LEU A 9 -18.13 8.58 -0.12
N MET A 10 -17.28 7.56 0.01
CA MET A 10 -16.63 6.91 -1.14
C MET A 10 -16.19 5.49 -0.83
N SER A 11 -16.05 4.67 -1.86
CA SER A 11 -15.44 3.35 -1.73
C SER A 11 -13.92 3.44 -1.69
N VAL A 12 -13.32 3.04 -0.57
CA VAL A 12 -11.86 2.92 -0.44
C VAL A 12 -11.47 1.47 -0.75
N VAL A 13 -10.72 1.26 -1.82
CA VAL A 13 -10.19 -0.06 -2.21
C VAL A 13 -8.69 -0.07 -1.98
N HIS A 14 -8.19 -1.04 -1.23
CA HIS A 14 -6.76 -1.23 -1.05
C HIS A 14 -6.24 -2.29 -2.02
N LEU A 15 -5.28 -1.89 -2.87
CA LEU A 15 -4.58 -2.81 -3.77
C LEU A 15 -3.37 -3.37 -3.05
N ALA A 16 -3.50 -4.60 -2.56
CA ALA A 16 -2.45 -5.27 -1.82
C ALA A 16 -1.45 -5.91 -2.78
N ALA A 17 -0.17 -5.62 -2.56
CA ALA A 17 0.93 -6.34 -3.20
C ALA A 17 1.26 -7.59 -2.38
N SER A 18 1.60 -8.68 -3.04
CA SER A 18 2.10 -9.90 -2.40
C SER A 18 3.41 -9.63 -1.65
N GLN A 19 3.83 -10.57 -0.80
CA GLN A 19 5.11 -10.43 -0.08
C GLN A 19 6.29 -10.31 -1.05
N GLN A 20 6.29 -11.07 -2.15
CA GLN A 20 7.32 -11.03 -3.17
C GLN A 20 7.34 -9.68 -3.88
N GLU A 21 6.17 -9.13 -4.21
CA GLU A 21 6.06 -7.82 -4.85
C GLU A 21 6.49 -6.67 -3.92
N GLN A 22 6.20 -6.79 -2.63
CA GLN A 22 6.67 -5.83 -1.63
C GLN A 22 8.19 -5.85 -1.49
N GLN A 23 8.79 -7.04 -1.49
CA GLN A 23 10.24 -7.18 -1.44
C GLN A 23 10.88 -6.53 -2.68
N LEU A 24 10.34 -6.80 -3.87
CA LEU A 24 10.78 -6.15 -5.11
C LEU A 24 10.62 -4.62 -5.07
N LEU A 25 9.54 -4.11 -4.49
CA LEU A 25 9.32 -2.67 -4.31
C LEU A 25 10.39 -2.05 -3.39
N ILE A 26 10.75 -2.74 -2.30
CA ILE A 26 11.80 -2.32 -1.37
C ILE A 26 13.15 -2.28 -2.08
N GLU A 27 13.51 -3.36 -2.77
CA GLU A 27 14.77 -3.45 -3.52
C GLU A 27 14.91 -2.35 -4.56
N ARG A 28 13.85 -2.12 -5.36
CA ARG A 28 13.83 -1.05 -6.36
C ARG A 28 14.04 0.32 -5.74
N TYR A 29 13.40 0.60 -4.61
CA TYR A 29 13.56 1.87 -3.91
C TYR A 29 14.99 2.04 -3.36
N LEU A 30 15.60 0.98 -2.81
CA LEU A 30 16.96 1.08 -2.27
C LEU A 30 18.03 1.23 -3.36
N ASN A 31 17.73 0.79 -4.57
CA ASN A 31 18.59 0.96 -5.74
C ASN A 31 18.46 2.35 -6.37
N ASP A 32 17.23 2.86 -6.50
CA ASP A 32 16.91 4.18 -7.07
C ASP A 32 15.87 4.90 -6.19
N PRO A 33 16.31 5.54 -5.08
CA PRO A 33 15.41 6.09 -4.09
C PRO A 33 14.69 7.33 -4.61
N LYS A 34 13.36 7.23 -4.66
CA LYS A 34 12.48 8.37 -4.96
C LYS A 34 12.14 9.15 -3.69
N PRO A 35 11.85 10.46 -3.76
CA PRO A 35 11.41 11.22 -2.59
C PRO A 35 10.14 10.61 -1.96
N VAL A 36 10.14 10.45 -0.62
CA VAL A 36 8.98 9.95 0.13
C VAL A 36 8.75 10.76 1.41
N LEU A 37 7.47 10.83 1.82
CA LEU A 37 7.10 11.37 3.12
C LEU A 37 7.29 10.31 4.22
N TRP A 38 8.26 10.54 5.10
CA TRP A 38 8.60 9.63 6.19
C TRP A 38 7.67 9.71 7.40
N ARG A 39 7.12 10.90 7.69
CA ARG A 39 6.20 11.14 8.83
C ARG A 39 6.68 10.50 10.16
N GLY A 40 7.96 10.67 10.49
CA GLY A 40 8.57 10.11 11.71
C GLY A 40 9.06 8.66 11.63
N ALA A 41 8.88 7.97 10.49
CA ALA A 41 9.39 6.61 10.28
C ALA A 41 10.91 6.57 9.99
N PHE A 42 11.51 7.69 9.56
CA PHE A 42 12.96 7.82 9.46
C PHE A 42 13.52 8.15 10.84
N GLN A 43 14.28 7.21 11.41
CA GLN A 43 14.87 7.35 12.75
C GLN A 43 16.30 6.86 12.67
N ALA A 44 17.25 7.77 12.49
CA ALA A 44 18.67 7.44 12.46
C ALA A 44 19.13 6.90 13.82
N LYS A 45 19.97 5.87 13.81
CA LYS A 45 20.66 5.41 15.01
C LYS A 45 22.08 5.96 15.06
N PRO A 46 22.67 6.11 16.26
CA PRO A 46 24.08 6.47 16.38
C PRO A 46 24.96 5.51 15.56
N GLY A 47 25.83 6.06 14.73
CA GLY A 47 26.77 5.30 13.91
C GLY A 47 26.23 4.79 12.56
N GLU A 48 24.93 4.95 12.25
CA GLU A 48 24.41 4.61 10.92
C GLU A 48 24.71 5.73 9.90
N THR A 49 25.12 5.33 8.71
CA THR A 49 25.10 6.21 7.54
C THR A 49 23.65 6.48 7.09
N PRO A 50 23.40 7.57 6.35
CA PRO A 50 22.08 7.84 5.80
C PRO A 50 21.52 6.67 4.96
N ARG A 51 22.38 5.98 4.20
CA ARG A 51 21.98 4.84 3.37
C ARG A 51 21.52 3.65 4.22
N GLU A 52 22.26 3.34 5.29
CA GLU A 52 21.89 2.27 6.22
C GLU A 52 20.60 2.60 6.96
N THR A 53 20.42 3.84 7.42
CA THR A 53 19.17 4.27 8.04
C THR A 53 17.99 4.12 7.07
N VAL A 54 18.13 4.55 5.80
CA VAL A 54 17.08 4.36 4.78
C VAL A 54 16.78 2.89 4.58
N ALA A 55 17.79 2.04 4.42
CA ALA A 55 17.63 0.60 4.21
C ALA A 55 16.85 -0.07 5.34
N ARG A 56 17.09 0.33 6.59
CA ARG A 56 16.37 -0.19 7.75
C ARG A 56 14.97 0.42 7.91
N CYS A 57 14.82 1.71 7.70
CA CYS A 57 13.56 2.42 7.96
C CYS A 57 12.52 2.24 6.86
N TYR A 58 12.93 2.09 5.59
CA TYR A 58 12.00 2.03 4.47
C TYR A 58 11.05 0.82 4.53
N PRO A 59 11.49 -0.41 4.82
CA PRO A 59 10.58 -1.55 4.99
C PRO A 59 9.51 -1.30 6.06
N ASN A 60 9.90 -0.68 7.18
CA ASN A 60 8.97 -0.33 8.26
C ASN A 60 7.93 0.71 7.81
N LEU A 61 8.35 1.71 7.02
CA LEU A 61 7.44 2.68 6.42
C LEU A 61 6.40 1.99 5.51
N ILE A 62 6.84 1.06 4.66
CA ILE A 62 5.95 0.32 3.76
C ILE A 62 4.96 -0.55 4.55
N ALA A 63 5.43 -1.25 5.59
CA ALA A 63 4.57 -2.05 6.45
C ALA A 63 3.51 -1.20 7.17
N ALA A 64 3.91 -0.06 7.75
CA ALA A 64 2.99 0.85 8.44
C ALA A 64 1.96 1.46 7.48
N ARG A 65 2.37 1.82 6.25
CA ARG A 65 1.46 2.30 5.21
C ARG A 65 0.43 1.24 4.82
N ARG A 66 0.87 0.00 4.59
CA ARG A 66 -0.03 -1.11 4.27
C ARG A 66 -1.08 -1.32 5.36
N GLN A 67 -0.67 -1.33 6.63
CA GLN A 67 -1.59 -1.44 7.75
C GLN A 67 -2.60 -0.27 7.77
N SER A 68 -2.10 0.95 7.57
CA SER A 68 -2.94 2.16 7.56
C SER A 68 -3.95 2.15 6.40
N TYR A 69 -3.54 1.68 5.21
CA TYR A 69 -4.40 1.60 4.03
C TYR A 69 -5.44 0.51 4.19
N ALA A 70 -5.05 -0.68 4.65
CA ALA A 70 -5.97 -1.78 4.92
C ALA A 70 -7.04 -1.38 5.96
N ALA A 71 -6.64 -0.70 7.04
CA ALA A 71 -7.57 -0.22 8.06
C ALA A 71 -8.59 0.82 7.54
N LEU A 72 -8.26 1.52 6.45
CA LEU A 72 -9.14 2.50 5.80
C LEU A 72 -9.95 1.92 4.64
N ALA A 73 -9.73 0.66 4.24
CA ALA A 73 -10.31 0.07 3.05
C ALA A 73 -11.65 -0.64 3.34
N HIS A 74 -12.60 -0.53 2.41
CA HIS A 74 -13.85 -1.31 2.46
C HIS A 74 -13.61 -2.73 1.97
N CYS A 75 -12.73 -2.89 0.98
CA CYS A 75 -12.22 -4.18 0.55
C CYS A 75 -10.74 -4.09 0.18
N THR A 76 -10.08 -5.23 0.20
CA THR A 76 -8.71 -5.40 -0.31
C THR A 76 -8.75 -6.32 -1.52
N ILE A 77 -8.01 -5.97 -2.57
CA ILE A 77 -7.84 -6.76 -3.79
C ILE A 77 -6.35 -6.96 -3.99
N GLU A 78 -5.92 -8.19 -4.24
CA GLU A 78 -4.53 -8.47 -4.56
C GLU A 78 -4.21 -7.94 -5.96
N VAL A 79 -3.08 -7.25 -6.13
CA VAL A 79 -2.66 -6.68 -7.42
C VAL A 79 -2.52 -7.76 -8.48
N ALA A 80 -2.14 -8.99 -8.10
CA ALA A 80 -2.09 -10.13 -9.01
C ALA A 80 -3.45 -10.39 -9.70
N GLN A 81 -4.57 -10.28 -8.96
CA GLN A 81 -5.91 -10.47 -9.51
C GLN A 81 -6.23 -9.42 -10.58
N LEU A 82 -5.71 -8.19 -10.44
CA LEU A 82 -5.92 -7.15 -11.44
C LEU A 82 -5.21 -7.45 -12.77
N ARG A 83 -4.08 -8.15 -12.73
CA ARG A 83 -3.35 -8.54 -13.94
C ARG A 83 -4.03 -9.67 -14.71
N GLU A 84 -4.85 -10.45 -14.02
CA GLU A 84 -5.65 -11.54 -14.59
C GLU A 84 -6.99 -11.03 -15.14
N LEU A 85 -7.42 -9.83 -14.77
CA LEU A 85 -8.63 -9.24 -15.32
C LEU A 85 -8.46 -8.91 -16.81
N PRO A 86 -9.55 -9.00 -17.59
CA PRO A 86 -9.61 -8.38 -18.91
C PRO A 86 -9.19 -6.91 -18.83
N GLN A 87 -8.56 -6.40 -19.90
CA GLN A 87 -8.18 -4.98 -20.04
C GLN A 87 -9.43 -4.11 -20.31
N ASP A 88 -10.41 -4.21 -19.41
CA ASP A 88 -11.70 -3.55 -19.45
C ASP A 88 -11.97 -2.91 -18.07
N PRO A 89 -12.21 -1.58 -18.00
CA PRO A 89 -12.60 -0.93 -16.75
C PRO A 89 -13.86 -1.55 -16.11
N GLY A 90 -14.79 -2.06 -16.92
CA GLY A 90 -16.01 -2.70 -16.44
C GLY A 90 -15.73 -3.96 -15.61
N ALA A 91 -14.75 -4.77 -16.02
CA ALA A 91 -14.31 -5.95 -15.27
C ALA A 91 -13.77 -5.59 -13.88
N PHE A 92 -13.01 -4.50 -13.77
CA PHE A 92 -12.50 -4.02 -12.49
C PHE A 92 -13.63 -3.52 -11.57
N LEU A 93 -14.59 -2.75 -12.08
CA LEU A 93 -15.72 -2.28 -11.29
C LEU A 93 -16.59 -3.43 -10.77
N LYS A 94 -16.88 -4.44 -11.61
CA LYS A 94 -17.60 -5.65 -11.19
C LYS A 94 -16.87 -6.41 -10.09
N LEU A 95 -15.54 -6.51 -10.18
CA LEU A 95 -14.73 -7.10 -9.12
C LEU A 95 -14.89 -6.33 -7.81
N ILE A 96 -14.81 -4.99 -7.84
CA ILE A 96 -15.03 -4.16 -6.64
C ILE A 96 -16.43 -4.38 -6.08
N GLU A 97 -17.47 -4.30 -6.91
CA GLU A 97 -18.87 -4.48 -6.50
C GLU A 97 -19.08 -5.82 -5.80
N SER A 98 -18.55 -6.92 -6.36
CA SER A 98 -18.64 -8.25 -5.74
C SER A 98 -17.94 -8.33 -4.38
N ARG A 99 -16.85 -7.57 -4.17
CA ARG A 99 -16.12 -7.51 -2.90
C ARG A 99 -16.80 -6.60 -1.86
N LEU A 100 -17.56 -5.60 -2.31
CA LEU A 100 -18.32 -4.69 -1.44
C LEU A 100 -19.69 -5.23 -1.07
N GLY A 101 -20.33 -6.01 -1.96
CA GLY A 101 -21.67 -6.57 -1.77
C GLY A 101 -21.75 -7.79 -0.84
N GLY A 102 -20.61 -8.32 -0.38
CA GLY A 102 -20.53 -9.45 0.56
C GLY A 102 -20.73 -9.08 2.04
N THR A 103 -21.01 -7.81 2.33
CA THR A 103 -21.42 -7.33 3.66
C THR A 103 -22.86 -6.84 3.59
N ALA A 104 -23.81 -7.78 3.64
CA ALA A 104 -25.21 -7.55 3.96
C ALA A 104 -25.63 -8.59 4.99
#